data_AF-A0A3N5GQW1-F1
#
_entry.id   AF-A0A3N5GQW1-F1
#
_cell.length_a   1.000
_cell.length_b   1.000
_cell.length_c   1.000
_cell.angle_alpha   90.00
_cell.angle_beta   90.00
_cell.angle_gamma   90.00
#
_symmetry.space_group_name_H-M   'P 1'
#
loop_
_entity.id
_entity.type
_entity.pdbx_description
1 polymer ?
#
loop_
_entity_poly.entity_id
_entity_poly.type
_entity_poly.pdbx_seq_one_letter_code
_entity_poly.pdbx_strand_id
1 'polypeptide(L)'
;MAESPDAGASGAPENEATYSGTIDVPERHRVDVDVLCAWLRERVPDFAGPLTIELFRGGQSNPTYKLTTPGAAYVMRAKPAPVAKLLPSAHAIEREYRVLAALGRTDIPVARVHALCEDESVIGRAFYVMEYVEGRVLWEQSLPGQTARERTAIYD
;
A
#
# COMPACT_ATOMS: atom_id res chain seq x y z
N MET A 1 -15.70 11.87 -47.75
CA MET A 1 -16.46 12.08 -46.51
C MET A 1 -17.23 10.81 -46.22
N ALA A 2 -16.73 10.03 -45.28
CA ALA A 2 -17.48 9.04 -44.52
C ALA A 2 -16.63 8.79 -43.27
N GLU A 3 -17.02 9.41 -42.16
CA GLU A 3 -16.43 9.22 -40.84
C GLU A 3 -16.69 7.79 -40.37
N SER A 4 -15.63 7.09 -39.97
CA SER A 4 -15.74 5.88 -39.17
C SER A 4 -15.97 6.28 -37.72
N PRO A 5 -17.00 5.77 -37.03
CA PRO A 5 -17.15 5.98 -35.61
C PRO A 5 -16.27 4.95 -34.90
N ASP A 6 -15.10 5.36 -34.43
CA ASP A 6 -14.39 4.58 -33.41
C ASP A 6 -15.03 4.92 -32.06
N ALA A 7 -16.03 4.12 -31.70
CA ALA A 7 -16.62 4.13 -30.38
C ALA A 7 -15.59 3.52 -29.42
N GLY A 8 -14.75 4.38 -28.84
CA GLY A 8 -13.84 4.03 -27.76
C GLY A 8 -14.62 3.42 -26.60
N ALA A 9 -14.59 2.10 -26.50
CA ALA A 9 -15.19 1.36 -25.42
C ALA A 9 -14.45 1.71 -24.11
N SER A 10 -15.15 2.40 -23.21
CA SER A 10 -14.71 2.67 -21.85
C SER A 10 -14.82 1.38 -21.01
N GLY A 11 -13.85 0.49 -21.14
CA GLY A 11 -13.59 -0.53 -20.14
C GLY A 11 -12.55 0.00 -19.16
N ALA A 12 -12.82 -0.04 -17.86
CA ALA A 12 -11.72 0.10 -16.90
C ALA A 12 -10.67 -0.95 -17.25
N PRO A 13 -9.37 -0.60 -17.34
CA PRO A 13 -8.36 -1.54 -17.80
C PRO A 13 -8.34 -2.77 -16.88
N GLU A 14 -8.18 -3.97 -17.45
CA GLU A 14 -8.21 -5.26 -16.75
C GLU A 14 -7.32 -5.29 -15.49
N ASN A 15 -6.23 -4.51 -15.50
CA ASN A 15 -5.30 -4.35 -14.38
C ASN A 15 -5.90 -3.57 -13.18
N GLU A 16 -6.70 -2.54 -13.43
CA GLU A 16 -7.31 -1.75 -12.36
C GLU A 16 -8.29 -2.61 -11.56
N ALA A 17 -9.14 -3.37 -12.25
CA ALA A 17 -10.08 -4.29 -11.63
C ALA A 17 -9.37 -5.44 -10.88
N THR A 18 -8.22 -5.91 -11.40
CA THR A 18 -7.52 -7.06 -10.83
C THR A 18 -6.68 -6.71 -9.60
N TYR A 19 -6.00 -5.56 -9.60
CA TYR A 19 -5.00 -5.24 -8.57
C TYR A 19 -5.42 -4.14 -7.59
N SER A 20 -6.54 -3.46 -7.83
CA SER A 20 -6.99 -2.34 -7.00
C SER A 20 -8.00 -2.76 -5.93
N GLY A 21 -7.98 -2.02 -4.83
CA GLY A 21 -8.89 -2.19 -3.70
C GLY A 21 -8.45 -3.27 -2.71
N THR A 22 -9.34 -3.52 -1.76
CA THR A 22 -9.12 -4.35 -0.59
C THR A 22 -10.08 -5.53 -0.55
N ILE A 23 -9.72 -6.53 0.26
CA ILE A 23 -10.54 -7.69 0.63
C ILE A 23 -10.45 -7.91 2.14
N ASP A 24 -11.41 -8.65 2.69
CA ASP A 24 -11.31 -9.15 4.06
C ASP A 24 -10.02 -9.96 4.25
N VAL A 25 -9.40 -9.82 5.43
CA VAL A 25 -8.14 -10.49 5.74
C VAL A 25 -8.36 -12.00 5.86
N PRO A 26 -7.78 -12.82 4.95
CA PRO A 26 -7.91 -14.28 5.04
C PRO A 26 -7.20 -14.81 6.28
N GLU A 27 -7.64 -15.96 6.79
CA GLU A 27 -7.15 -16.55 8.06
C GLU A 27 -5.62 -16.55 8.19
N ARG A 28 -4.91 -17.00 7.15
CA ARG A 28 -3.43 -17.06 7.11
C ARG A 28 -2.71 -15.70 7.25
N HIS A 29 -3.44 -14.60 7.01
CA HIS A 29 -2.94 -13.23 7.05
C HIS A 29 -3.47 -12.44 8.25
N ARG A 30 -4.35 -13.03 9.08
CA ARG A 30 -4.88 -12.36 10.27
C ARG A 30 -3.77 -12.08 11.27
N VAL A 31 -3.98 -11.00 12.01
CA VAL A 31 -3.11 -10.52 13.09
C VAL A 31 -3.99 -10.17 14.27
N ASP A 32 -3.43 -10.20 15.48
CA ASP A 32 -4.13 -9.76 16.68
C ASP A 32 -4.30 -8.22 16.62
N VAL A 33 -5.55 -7.79 16.49
CA VAL A 33 -5.90 -6.37 16.32
C VAL A 33 -5.60 -5.58 17.58
N ASP A 34 -5.82 -6.15 18.76
CA ASP A 34 -5.63 -5.44 20.03
C ASP A 34 -4.15 -5.22 20.31
N VAL A 35 -3.32 -6.23 20.07
CA VAL A 35 -1.86 -6.13 20.18
C VAL A 35 -1.30 -5.11 19.18
N LEU A 36 -1.73 -5.17 17.92
CA LEU A 36 -1.32 -4.18 16.91
C LEU A 36 -1.77 -2.77 17.27
N CYS A 37 -3.01 -2.61 17.73
CA CYS A 37 -3.57 -1.30 18.12
C CYS A 37 -2.80 -0.70 19.31
N ALA A 38 -2.44 -1.50 20.32
CA ALA A 38 -1.59 -1.06 21.42
C ALA A 38 -0.20 -0.61 20.93
N TRP A 39 0.43 -1.40 20.05
CA TRP A 39 1.74 -1.06 19.49
C TRP A 39 1.72 0.25 18.67
N LEU A 40 0.66 0.47 17.88
CA LEU A 40 0.49 1.67 17.05
C LEU A 40 0.29 2.92 17.89
N ARG A 41 -0.50 2.88 18.97
CA ARG A 41 -0.73 4.03 19.87
C ARG A 41 0.56 4.62 20.43
N GLU A 42 1.56 3.78 20.67
CA GLU A 42 2.84 4.23 21.22
C GLU A 42 3.80 4.83 20.18
N ARG A 43 3.60 4.53 18.89
CA ARG A 43 4.62 4.75 17.84
C ARG A 43 4.16 5.57 16.66
N VAL A 44 2.85 5.67 16.45
CA VAL A 44 2.26 6.43 15.35
C VAL A 44 1.60 7.68 15.95
N PRO A 45 2.12 8.88 15.65
CA PRO A 45 1.50 10.12 16.11
C PRO A 45 0.03 10.19 15.72
N ASP A 46 -0.80 10.69 16.65
CA ASP A 46 -2.23 10.91 16.46
C ASP A 46 -3.05 9.63 16.15
N PHE A 47 -2.47 8.45 16.33
CA PHE A 47 -3.20 7.19 16.15
C PHE A 47 -4.28 7.03 17.22
N ALA A 48 -5.54 6.91 16.78
CA ALA A 48 -6.69 6.69 17.63
C ALA A 48 -7.61 5.63 17.04
N GLY A 49 -7.78 4.51 17.74
CA GLY A 49 -8.71 3.45 17.34
C GLY A 49 -10.20 3.85 17.45
N PRO A 50 -11.14 2.95 17.12
CA PRO A 50 -10.96 1.54 16.77
C PRO A 50 -10.23 1.31 15.44
N LEU A 51 -9.62 0.14 15.29
CA LEU A 51 -8.85 -0.24 14.11
C LEU A 51 -9.62 -1.29 13.30
N THR A 52 -9.83 -1.04 12.01
CA THR A 52 -10.24 -2.06 11.04
C THR A 52 -9.09 -2.37 10.10
N ILE A 53 -9.01 -3.62 9.65
CA ILE A 53 -7.91 -4.12 8.83
C ILE A 53 -8.48 -4.82 7.60
N GLU A 54 -8.00 -4.44 6.44
CA GLU A 54 -8.28 -5.09 5.17
C GLU A 54 -6.95 -5.42 4.46
N LEU A 55 -6.96 -6.41 3.56
CA LEU A 55 -5.79 -6.76 2.75
C LEU A 55 -5.92 -6.17 1.34
N PHE A 56 -4.88 -5.54 0.81
CA PHE A 56 -4.88 -5.13 -0.59
C PHE A 56 -4.83 -6.35 -1.53
N ARG A 57 -5.52 -6.28 -2.67
CA ARG A 57 -5.48 -7.35 -3.70
C ARG A 57 -4.10 -7.47 -4.37
N GLY A 58 -3.43 -6.33 -4.60
CA GLY A 58 -2.06 -6.28 -5.10
C GLY A 58 -0.98 -6.59 -4.04
N GLY A 59 0.28 -6.73 -4.46
CA GLY A 59 1.42 -6.86 -3.54
C GLY A 59 1.72 -8.29 -3.07
N GLN A 60 1.81 -9.24 -4.02
CA GLN A 60 1.94 -10.68 -3.72
C GLN A 60 3.24 -11.08 -2.99
N SER A 61 4.31 -10.28 -3.07
CA SER A 61 5.57 -10.60 -2.39
C SER A 61 5.52 -10.34 -0.88
N ASN A 62 4.94 -9.22 -0.45
CA ASN A 62 4.83 -8.84 0.97
C ASN A 62 3.39 -8.44 1.25
N PRO A 63 2.64 -9.17 2.10
CA PRO A 63 1.26 -8.83 2.39
C PRO A 63 1.15 -7.38 2.85
N THR A 64 0.29 -6.64 2.17
CA THR A 64 0.07 -5.21 2.40
C THR A 64 -1.37 -5.01 2.82
N TYR A 65 -1.56 -4.30 3.93
CA TYR A 65 -2.84 -4.14 4.61
C TYR A 65 -3.22 -2.67 4.64
N LYS A 66 -4.51 -2.38 4.48
CA LYS A 66 -5.09 -1.10 4.81
C LYS A 66 -5.53 -1.14 6.26
N LEU A 67 -5.03 -0.20 7.06
CA LEU A 67 -5.43 0.00 8.44
C LEU A 67 -6.30 1.25 8.50
N THR A 68 -7.53 1.14 8.97
CA THR A 68 -8.46 2.28 9.02
C THR A 68 -8.89 2.56 10.45
N THR A 69 -8.89 3.84 10.79
CA THR A 69 -9.43 4.39 12.04
C THR A 69 -10.46 5.47 11.69
N PRO A 70 -11.28 5.97 12.64
CA PRO A 70 -12.21 7.05 12.34
C PRO A 70 -11.55 8.34 11.83
N GLY A 71 -10.30 8.62 12.26
CA GLY A 71 -9.60 9.87 11.92
C GLY A 71 -8.59 9.76 10.79
N ALA A 72 -8.12 8.55 10.46
CA ALA A 72 -7.04 8.35 9.50
C ALA A 72 -7.01 6.93 8.93
N ALA A 73 -6.31 6.78 7.81
CA ALA A 73 -5.94 5.50 7.24
C ALA A 73 -4.41 5.39 7.12
N TYR A 74 -3.93 4.15 7.21
CA TYR A 74 -2.52 3.80 7.12
C TYR A 74 -2.34 2.56 6.25
N VAL A 75 -1.11 2.34 5.80
CA VAL A 75 -0.71 1.11 5.11
C VAL A 75 0.30 0.38 5.98
N MET A 76 0.04 -0.90 6.25
CA MET A 76 1.00 -1.79 6.88
C MET A 76 1.54 -2.77 5.84
N ARG A 77 2.87 -2.87 5.74
CA ARG A 77 3.53 -3.86 4.88
C ARG A 77 4.32 -4.81 5.77
N ALA A 78 4.00 -6.10 5.66
CA ALA A 78 4.55 -7.12 6.54
C ALA A 78 5.31 -8.18 5.75
N LYS A 79 6.23 -8.88 6.41
CA LYS A 79 6.82 -10.10 5.86
C LYS A 79 5.73 -11.18 5.70
N PRO A 80 5.88 -12.13 4.76
CA PRO A 80 5.04 -13.31 4.74
C PRO A 80 5.28 -14.19 5.98
N ALA A 81 4.29 -15.01 6.34
CA ALA A 81 4.41 -16.00 7.41
C ALA A 81 4.32 -17.43 6.85
N PRO A 82 4.96 -18.43 7.49
CA PRO A 82 5.80 -18.31 8.69
C PRO A 82 7.24 -17.86 8.36
N VAL A 83 7.80 -17.02 9.23
CA VAL A 83 9.17 -16.48 9.08
C VAL A 83 10.23 -17.58 8.95
N ALA A 84 10.02 -18.72 9.64
CA ALA A 84 10.93 -19.87 9.62
C ALA A 84 11.21 -20.44 8.22
N LYS A 85 10.42 -20.08 7.19
CA LYS A 85 10.61 -20.52 5.81
C LYS A 85 11.27 -19.46 4.91
N LEU A 86 11.69 -18.33 5.47
CA LEU A 86 12.24 -17.22 4.69
C LEU A 86 13.77 -17.32 4.62
N LEU A 87 14.30 -17.08 3.41
CA LEU A 87 15.73 -16.88 3.23
C LEU A 87 16.14 -15.53 3.84
N PRO A 88 17.36 -15.39 4.40
CA PRO A 88 17.77 -14.18 5.14
C PRO A 88 17.64 -12.86 4.39
N SER A 89 17.75 -12.86 3.05
CA SER A 89 17.62 -11.66 2.21
C SER A 89 16.28 -11.54 1.49
N ALA A 90 15.39 -12.54 1.62
CA ALA A 90 14.07 -12.48 1.02
C ALA A 90 13.18 -11.56 1.87
N HIS A 91 12.29 -10.80 1.22
CA HIS A 91 11.28 -9.98 1.89
C HIS A 91 11.87 -8.92 2.85
N ALA A 92 12.97 -8.28 2.44
CA ALA A 92 13.68 -7.25 3.22
C ALA A 92 12.93 -5.90 3.27
N ILE A 93 11.76 -5.89 3.93
CA ILE A 93 10.92 -4.70 4.14
C ILE A 93 11.63 -3.58 4.90
N GLU A 94 12.67 -3.91 5.67
CA GLU A 94 13.50 -2.96 6.42
C GLU A 94 14.28 -2.04 5.47
N ARG A 95 14.72 -2.60 4.34
CA ARG A 95 15.40 -1.82 3.30
C ARG A 95 14.41 -0.87 2.62
N GLU A 96 13.19 -1.32 2.34
CA GLU A 96 12.12 -0.48 1.79
C GLU A 96 11.81 0.68 2.74
N TYR A 97 11.58 0.39 4.03
CA TYR A 97 11.37 1.40 5.08
C TYR A 97 12.50 2.42 5.13
N ARG A 98 13.77 1.97 5.13
CA ARG A 98 14.94 2.86 5.21
C ARG A 98 15.03 3.79 4.00
N VAL A 99 14.76 3.27 2.79
CA VAL A 99 14.77 4.07 1.57
C VAL A 99 13.65 5.11 1.60
N LEU A 100 12.43 4.73 1.97
CA LEU A 100 11.31 5.66 2.08
C LEU A 100 11.55 6.74 3.15
N ALA A 101 12.09 6.36 4.31
CA ALA A 101 12.45 7.30 5.38
C ALA A 101 13.51 8.33 4.93
N ALA A 102 14.47 7.91 4.11
CA ALA A 102 15.50 8.80 3.58
C ALA A 102 14.94 9.73 2.50
N LEU A 103 14.13 9.18 1.57
CA LEU A 103 13.49 9.96 0.50
C LEU A 103 12.49 10.99 1.06
N GLY A 104 11.79 10.67 2.15
CA GLY A 104 10.86 11.58 2.83
C GLY A 104 11.53 12.81 3.46
N ARG A 105 12.86 12.92 3.39
CA ARG A 105 13.65 14.11 3.79
C ARG A 105 14.14 14.93 2.60
N THR A 106 13.66 14.60 1.40
CA THR A 106 14.00 15.26 0.14
C THR A 106 12.72 15.79 -0.52
N ASP A 107 12.85 16.44 -1.68
CA ASP A 107 11.71 16.92 -2.46
C ASP A 107 11.01 15.82 -3.28
N ILE A 108 11.47 14.57 -3.20
CA ILE A 108 10.83 13.44 -3.88
C ILE A 108 9.56 13.05 -3.11
N PRO A 109 8.37 13.09 -3.75
CA PRO A 109 7.13 12.74 -3.09
C PRO A 109 7.10 11.24 -2.78
N VAL A 110 7.09 10.91 -1.50
CA VAL A 110 6.93 9.54 -0.99
C VAL A 110 5.97 9.54 0.19
N ALA A 111 5.29 8.42 0.40
CA ALA A 111 4.45 8.23 1.59
C ALA A 111 5.31 8.36 2.86
N ARG A 112 4.80 9.09 3.86
CA ARG A 112 5.48 9.18 5.15
C ARG A 112 5.50 7.82 5.83
N VAL A 113 6.68 7.30 6.12
CA VAL A 113 6.81 6.12 6.99
C VAL A 113 6.71 6.54 8.46
N HIS A 114 5.93 5.80 9.25
CA HIS A 114 5.72 6.09 10.67
C HIS A 114 6.65 5.27 11.56
N ALA A 115 6.60 3.95 11.45
CA ALA A 115 7.35 3.07 12.34
C ALA A 115 7.67 1.71 11.68
N LEU A 116 8.80 1.12 12.08
CA LEU A 116 9.24 -0.22 11.73
C LEU A 116 9.21 -1.10 13.00
N CYS A 117 8.67 -2.31 12.89
CA CYS A 117 8.70 -3.35 13.91
C CYS A 117 9.49 -4.55 13.40
N GLU A 118 10.65 -4.79 14.00
CA GLU A 118 11.43 -6.01 13.78
C GLU A 118 11.17 -7.07 14.87
N ASP A 119 10.47 -6.71 15.94
CA ASP A 119 10.04 -7.65 16.98
C ASP A 119 8.86 -8.49 16.48
N GLU A 120 9.15 -9.73 16.12
CA GLU A 120 8.16 -10.67 15.61
C GLU A 120 7.18 -11.15 16.68
N SER A 121 7.42 -10.89 17.96
CA SER A 121 6.48 -11.24 19.03
C SER A 121 5.19 -10.42 18.99
N VAL A 122 5.20 -9.26 18.31
CA VAL A 122 4.03 -8.34 18.24
C VAL A 122 2.91 -8.93 17.37
N ILE A 123 3.20 -9.33 16.13
CA ILE A 123 2.19 -9.90 15.20
C ILE A 123 2.65 -11.19 14.49
N GLY A 124 3.68 -11.84 15.01
CA GLY A 124 4.26 -13.08 14.47
C GLY A 124 5.19 -12.88 13.26
N ARG A 125 5.53 -11.62 12.92
CA ARG A 125 6.38 -11.25 11.78
C ARG A 125 6.77 -9.78 11.83
N ALA A 126 7.89 -9.42 11.20
CA ALA A 126 8.27 -8.01 11.03
C ALA A 126 7.33 -7.27 10.07
N PHE A 127 7.12 -5.99 10.32
CA PHE A 127 6.28 -5.09 9.53
C PHE A 127 6.69 -3.64 9.67
N TYR A 128 6.28 -2.79 8.73
CA TYR A 128 6.32 -1.33 8.92
C TYR A 128 4.97 -0.71 8.56
N VAL A 129 4.73 0.49 9.10
CA VAL A 129 3.53 1.29 8.83
C VAL A 129 3.89 2.61 8.20
N MET A 130 3.11 3.01 7.20
CA MET A 130 3.25 4.27 6.48
C MET A 130 1.88 4.91 6.25
N GLU A 131 1.90 6.16 5.82
CA GLU A 131 0.75 6.93 5.38
C GLU A 131 -0.02 6.20 4.28
N TYR A 132 -1.35 6.26 4.35
CA TYR A 132 -2.20 5.93 3.22
C TYR A 132 -2.40 7.18 2.36
N VAL A 133 -1.78 7.20 1.18
CA VAL A 133 -1.90 8.30 0.21
C VAL A 133 -3.02 7.97 -0.77
N GLU A 134 -4.09 8.74 -0.73
CA GLU A 134 -5.16 8.66 -1.72
C GLU A 134 -4.69 9.27 -3.05
N GLY A 135 -4.92 8.53 -4.14
CA GLY A 135 -4.48 8.97 -5.44
C GLY A 135 -4.92 8.04 -6.56
N ARG A 136 -4.41 8.34 -7.76
CA ARG A 136 -4.69 7.57 -8.97
C ARG A 136 -3.45 6.78 -9.36
N VAL A 137 -3.62 5.49 -9.60
CA VAL A 137 -2.58 4.64 -10.22
C VAL A 137 -2.88 4.58 -11.71
N LEU A 138 -2.05 5.23 -12.51
CA LEU A 138 -2.20 5.26 -13.97
C LEU A 138 -1.47 4.06 -14.56
N TRP A 139 -2.23 3.03 -14.94
CA TRP A 139 -1.69 1.76 -15.43
C TRP A 139 -1.18 1.82 -16.87
N GLU A 140 -1.88 2.59 -17.72
CA GLU A 140 -1.55 2.73 -19.13
C GLU A 140 -0.67 3.94 -19.36
N GLN A 141 0.54 3.71 -19.86
CA GLN A 141 1.51 4.77 -20.18
C GLN A 141 1.05 5.68 -21.33
N SER A 142 0.14 5.20 -22.18
CA SER A 142 -0.49 6.02 -23.23
C SER A 142 -1.47 7.06 -22.68
N LEU A 143 -1.89 6.93 -21.41
CA LEU A 143 -2.86 7.78 -20.73
C LEU A 143 -4.12 8.02 -21.59
N PRO A 144 -4.86 6.96 -21.95
CA PRO A 144 -6.05 7.07 -22.79
C PRO A 144 -7.09 7.98 -22.12
N GLY A 145 -7.87 8.70 -22.93
CA GLY A 145 -8.88 9.65 -22.45
C GLY A 145 -8.31 10.99 -21.97
N GLN A 146 -6.98 11.19 -21.96
CA GLN A 146 -6.37 12.47 -21.65
C GLN A 146 -5.97 13.23 -22.93
N THR A 147 -5.97 14.55 -22.87
CA THR A 147 -5.44 15.44 -23.91
C THR A 147 -3.91 15.43 -23.91
N ALA A 148 -3.29 15.90 -24.99
CA ALA A 148 -1.83 16.03 -25.06
C ALA A 148 -1.25 16.91 -23.92
N ARG A 149 -1.98 17.97 -23.55
CA ARG A 149 -1.59 18.87 -22.46
C ARG A 149 -1.63 18.17 -21.10
N GLU A 150 -2.69 17.42 -20.81
CA GLU A 150 -2.82 16.69 -19.54
C GLU A 150 -1.76 15.60 -19.40
N ARG A 151 -1.47 14.86 -20.48
CA ARG A 151 -0.37 13.88 -20.49
C ARG A 151 0.98 14.52 -20.18
N THR A 152 1.26 15.68 -20.78
CA THR A 152 2.50 16.43 -20.54
C THR A 152 2.62 16.80 -19.07
N ALA A 153 1.56 17.35 -18.48
CA ALA A 153 1.54 17.74 -17.06
C ALA A 153 1.63 16.58 -16.05
N ILE A 154 1.46 15.32 -16.49
CA ILE A 154 1.62 14.14 -15.63
C ILE A 154 3.05 13.59 -15.67
N TYR A 155 3.76 13.80 -16.78
CA TYR A 155 5.11 13.27 -16.99
C TYR A 155 6.22 14.28 -16.67
N ASP A 156 5.95 15.58 -16.81
CA ASP A 156 6.86 16.67 -16.48
C ASP A 156 6.78 17.06 -14.99
#